data_AF-A0A956C1E7-F1
#
_entry.id   AF-A0A956C1E7-F1
#
_cell.length_a   1.000
_cell.length_b   1.000
_cell.length_c   1.000
_cell.angle_alpha   90.00
_cell.angle_beta   90.00
_cell.angle_gamma   90.00
#
_symmetry.space_group_name_H-M   'P 1'
#
loop_
_entity.id
_entity.type
_entity.pdbx_description
1 polymer ?
#
loop_
_entity_poly.entity_id
_entity_poly.type
_entity_poly.pdbx_seq_one_letter_code
_entity_poly.pdbx_strand_id
1 'polypeptide(L)'
;MPTLFGVSIVVFLMTTLLPDPKAPEASSADPEARLAAEERRRVRFLDLPKFFNADPSDVRHKVDACVESLSNDGPDAQVCERRLARMGGAALPYLIPRLDRLGPVGRGRVALALMPVAQRMGIPEADTEMAPDRAALFWSHFWEDRSIDFTEPAVNRSVKRLSQHGTDLREQDLKLVDTFALEQIVAAMKTTRDPEALRRLTRVASHVSGRDLVLEDGATRAQRRAIVSAWQSWWYVHGTDYVALDGPERVAASISETRYAKWVLGAATGQLGLSTRDGVPVLDKLLDRAVVTFTMAFLALLVSFAIAVPVGVVGAWRRGSVVDHALAFVMLLVYSIPTFLVAHVLDRWTGSHIVAPIAALATVSMSTMSQQQRASMIDALSQDYIRVARGKGVGMLRVAVVHALRNALLPTVTLSGLQVPALIGAAFVVEEVFGIRGMGWETLRAIEAHDAAFLVAMTLLSALATILFLVASEVAYGMLDPRVRESQTRRRRA
;
A
#
# COMPACT_ATOMS: atom_id res chain seq x y z
N MET A 1 -12.94 10.82 3.41
CA MET A 1 -11.75 11.18 2.60
C MET A 1 -10.80 12.13 3.35
N PRO A 2 -11.21 13.30 3.88
CA PRO A 2 -10.29 14.20 4.59
C PRO A 2 -9.63 13.56 5.83
N THR A 3 -10.38 12.75 6.57
CA THR A 3 -9.90 12.02 7.74
C THR A 3 -8.87 10.95 7.40
N LEU A 4 -9.10 10.17 6.34
CA LEU A 4 -8.17 9.13 5.87
C LEU A 4 -6.84 9.74 5.40
N PHE A 5 -6.89 10.85 4.67
CA PHE A 5 -5.71 11.59 4.25
C PHE A 5 -4.96 12.21 5.43
N GLY A 6 -5.68 12.78 6.41
CA GLY A 6 -5.07 13.29 7.64
C GLY A 6 -4.35 12.20 8.43
N VAL A 7 -4.98 11.03 8.60
CA VAL A 7 -4.39 9.88 9.28
C VAL A 7 -3.14 9.38 8.54
N SER A 8 -3.18 9.26 7.21
CA SER A 8 -2.01 8.80 6.45
C SER A 8 -0.83 9.76 6.57
N ILE A 9 -1.06 11.08 6.54
CA ILE A 9 0.00 12.08 6.76
C ILE A 9 0.62 11.92 8.15
N VAL A 10 -0.21 11.86 9.19
CA VAL A 10 0.27 11.78 10.58
C VAL A 10 1.08 10.50 10.80
N VAL A 11 0.60 9.36 10.29
CA VAL A 11 1.32 8.09 10.40
C VAL A 11 2.64 8.16 9.64
N PHE A 12 2.65 8.66 8.40
CA PHE A 12 3.89 8.78 7.63
C PHE A 12 4.87 9.75 8.29
N LEU A 13 4.39 10.84 8.88
CA LEU A 13 5.18 11.77 9.68
C LEU A 13 5.77 11.09 10.92
N MET A 14 5.01 10.26 11.63
CA MET A 14 5.56 9.47 12.73
C MET A 14 6.63 8.48 12.23
N THR A 15 6.46 7.90 11.05
CA THR A 15 7.50 7.03 10.47
C THR A 15 8.76 7.79 10.05
N THR A 16 8.76 9.12 9.92
CA THR A 16 10.01 9.87 9.67
C THR A 16 10.97 9.79 10.84
N LEU A 17 10.44 9.63 12.06
CA LEU A 17 11.21 9.46 13.30
C LEU A 17 11.89 8.08 13.37
N LEU A 18 11.44 7.12 12.56
CA LEU A 18 12.04 5.79 12.47
C LEU A 18 13.16 5.78 11.41
N PRO A 19 14.36 5.29 11.74
CA PRO A 19 15.42 5.10 10.76
C PRO A 19 14.98 4.05 9.74
N ASP A 20 15.42 4.22 8.49
CA ASP A 20 15.13 3.24 7.46
C ASP A 20 15.91 1.94 7.74
N PRO A 21 15.35 0.77 7.35
CA PRO A 21 16.08 -0.49 7.49
C PRO A 21 17.45 -0.36 6.80
N LYS A 22 18.51 -0.75 7.50
CA LYS A 22 19.86 -0.74 6.94
C LYS A 22 19.89 -1.64 5.70
N ALA A 23 20.62 -1.21 4.66
CA ALA A 23 20.94 -2.13 3.58
C ALA A 23 21.71 -3.31 4.20
N PRO A 24 21.44 -4.56 3.80
CA PRO A 24 22.34 -5.64 4.17
C PRO A 24 23.74 -5.22 3.71
N GLU A 25 24.73 -5.32 4.59
CA GLU A 25 26.14 -5.14 4.25
C GLU A 25 26.45 -6.22 3.20
N ALA A 26 26.23 -5.92 1.93
CA ALA A 26 26.72 -6.74 0.85
C ALA A 26 28.22 -6.80 1.07
N SER A 27 28.78 -8.01 1.22
CA SER A 27 30.23 -8.18 1.20
C SER A 27 30.73 -7.37 0.01
N SER A 28 31.58 -6.39 0.25
CA SER A 28 31.89 -5.31 -0.69
C SER A 28 32.53 -5.77 -2.01
N ALA A 29 32.67 -7.08 -2.21
CA ALA A 29 33.35 -7.71 -3.32
C ALA A 29 32.44 -8.13 -4.49
N ASP A 30 31.12 -8.30 -4.32
CA ASP A 30 30.22 -8.73 -5.42
C ASP A 30 29.31 -7.60 -5.95
N PRO A 31 29.57 -7.09 -7.17
CA PRO A 31 28.72 -6.11 -7.85
C PRO A 31 27.26 -6.54 -8.04
N GLU A 32 26.99 -7.83 -8.27
CA GLU A 32 25.62 -8.33 -8.53
C GLU A 32 24.79 -8.33 -7.27
N ALA A 33 25.31 -8.86 -6.18
CA ALA A 33 24.64 -8.83 -4.88
C ALA A 33 24.30 -7.40 -4.45
N ARG A 34 25.19 -6.43 -4.72
CA ARG A 34 24.93 -5.02 -4.41
C ARG A 34 23.82 -4.44 -5.27
N LEU A 35 23.85 -4.62 -6.59
CA LEU A 35 22.77 -4.18 -7.48
C LEU A 35 21.43 -4.82 -7.14
N ALA A 36 21.41 -6.09 -6.74
CA ALA A 36 20.20 -6.77 -6.29
C ALA A 36 19.69 -6.21 -4.94
N ALA A 37 20.59 -5.80 -4.04
CA ALA A 37 20.22 -5.14 -2.79
C ALA A 37 19.62 -3.75 -3.03
N GLU A 38 20.21 -2.96 -3.92
CA GLU A 38 19.67 -1.66 -4.36
C GLU A 38 18.29 -1.82 -5.01
N GLU A 39 18.12 -2.80 -5.89
CA GLU A 39 16.84 -3.12 -6.52
C GLU A 39 15.74 -3.43 -5.48
N ARG A 40 16.05 -4.27 -4.50
CA ARG A 40 15.12 -4.60 -3.40
C ARG A 40 14.72 -3.38 -2.57
N ARG A 41 15.63 -2.43 -2.37
CA ARG A 41 15.32 -1.16 -1.68
C ARG A 41 14.44 -0.27 -2.54
N ARG A 42 14.72 -0.22 -3.84
CA ARG A 42 14.06 0.65 -4.80
C ARG A 42 12.61 0.29 -5.07
N VAL A 43 12.31 -1.00 -5.21
CA VAL A 43 10.91 -1.47 -5.32
C VAL A 43 10.06 -1.19 -4.06
N ARG A 44 10.71 -0.82 -2.95
CA ARG A 44 10.10 -0.41 -1.68
C ARG A 44 10.22 1.10 -1.43
N PHE A 45 10.74 1.86 -2.40
CA PHE A 45 10.98 3.31 -2.33
C PHE A 45 11.88 3.75 -1.15
N LEU A 46 12.75 2.86 -0.67
CA LEU A 46 13.67 3.13 0.44
C LEU A 46 14.91 3.96 0.03
N ASP A 47 15.07 4.21 -1.27
CA ASP A 47 16.02 5.13 -1.87
C ASP A 47 15.48 6.57 -1.96
N LEU A 48 14.15 6.75 -1.80
CA LEU A 48 13.51 8.05 -1.90
C LEU A 48 13.33 8.73 -0.53
N PRO A 49 13.40 10.08 -0.50
CA PRO A 49 13.06 10.83 0.69
C PRO A 49 11.55 10.71 0.98
N LYS A 50 11.19 10.91 2.25
CA LYS A 50 9.84 10.64 2.73
C LYS A 50 8.78 11.60 2.16
N PHE A 51 9.03 12.92 2.19
CA PHE A 51 8.03 13.95 1.82
C PHE A 51 8.45 14.97 0.79
N PHE A 52 9.73 15.34 0.75
CA PHE A 52 10.24 16.34 -0.17
C PHE A 52 11.59 15.89 -0.70
N ASN A 53 11.74 15.94 -2.01
CA ASN A 53 12.95 15.57 -2.71
C ASN A 53 13.62 16.85 -3.25
N ALA A 54 14.57 17.38 -2.47
CA ALA A 54 15.25 18.63 -2.80
C ALA A 54 16.12 18.52 -4.06
N ASP A 55 16.63 17.31 -4.36
CA ASP A 55 17.44 17.04 -5.53
C ASP A 55 17.03 15.71 -6.19
N PRO A 56 15.96 15.72 -7.01
CA PRO A 56 15.48 14.51 -7.67
C PRO A 56 16.52 13.93 -8.63
N SER A 57 17.00 12.72 -8.31
CA SER A 57 17.99 12.00 -9.12
C SER A 57 17.37 11.49 -10.43
N ASP A 58 17.79 12.09 -11.54
CA ASP A 58 17.43 11.72 -12.91
C ASP A 58 18.59 10.96 -13.61
N VAL A 59 18.40 10.62 -14.89
CA VAL A 59 19.43 9.92 -15.68
C VAL A 59 20.76 10.69 -15.72
N ARG A 60 20.74 12.04 -15.74
CA ARG A 60 21.96 12.86 -15.80
C ARG A 60 22.79 12.74 -14.53
N HIS A 61 22.17 12.85 -13.36
CA HIS A 61 22.87 12.70 -12.09
C HIS A 61 23.49 11.30 -11.95
N LYS A 62 22.77 10.26 -12.39
CA LYS A 62 23.26 8.86 -12.33
C LYS A 62 24.41 8.62 -13.29
N VAL A 63 24.33 9.18 -14.50
CA VAL A 63 25.42 9.13 -15.49
C VAL A 63 26.65 9.84 -14.93
N ASP A 64 26.50 11.04 -14.39
CA ASP A 64 27.62 11.83 -13.87
C ASP A 64 28.35 11.10 -12.72
N ALA A 65 27.61 10.53 -11.77
CA ALA A 65 28.17 9.73 -10.70
C ALA A 65 28.91 8.47 -11.22
N CYS A 66 28.38 7.82 -12.27
CA CYS A 66 29.02 6.65 -12.87
C CYS A 66 30.28 6.99 -13.65
N VAL A 67 30.27 8.09 -14.41
CA VAL A 67 31.42 8.58 -15.18
C VAL A 67 32.57 8.98 -14.25
N GLU A 68 32.28 9.65 -13.14
CA GLU A 68 33.29 10.01 -12.14
C GLU A 68 33.97 8.76 -11.53
N SER A 69 33.18 7.77 -11.14
CA SER A 69 33.70 6.51 -10.58
C SER A 69 34.51 5.72 -11.61
N LEU A 70 34.03 5.57 -12.85
CA LEU A 70 34.70 4.80 -13.90
C LEU A 70 35.98 5.47 -14.41
N SER A 71 35.98 6.80 -14.56
CA SER A 71 37.16 7.54 -15.05
C SER A 71 38.31 7.53 -14.05
N ASN A 72 38.01 7.44 -12.75
CA ASN A 72 39.01 7.42 -11.67
C ASN A 72 39.35 6.02 -11.14
N ASP A 73 38.72 4.96 -11.67
CA ASP A 73 38.85 3.58 -11.15
C ASP A 73 38.45 3.50 -9.67
N GLY A 74 37.34 4.18 -9.35
CA GLY A 74 36.80 4.25 -8.00
C GLY A 74 36.28 2.91 -7.51
N PRO A 75 35.97 2.82 -6.21
CA PRO A 75 35.48 1.58 -5.58
C PRO A 75 34.16 1.06 -6.20
N ASP A 76 33.41 1.94 -6.87
CA ASP A 76 32.13 1.61 -7.50
C ASP A 76 32.22 1.31 -9.00
N ALA A 77 33.42 1.32 -9.61
CA ALA A 77 33.59 1.26 -11.06
C ALA A 77 32.84 0.08 -11.72
N GLN A 78 32.98 -1.14 -11.18
CA GLN A 78 32.30 -2.34 -11.71
C GLN A 78 30.77 -2.29 -11.61
N VAL A 79 30.22 -1.60 -10.60
CA VAL A 79 28.77 -1.42 -10.47
C VAL A 79 28.28 -0.31 -11.39
N CYS A 80 29.06 0.76 -11.54
CA CYS A 80 28.79 1.85 -12.47
C CYS A 80 28.80 1.37 -13.92
N GLU A 81 29.70 0.45 -14.30
CA GLU A 81 29.70 -0.21 -15.60
C GLU A 81 28.35 -0.89 -15.88
N ARG A 82 27.91 -1.77 -14.96
CA ARG A 82 26.62 -2.47 -15.08
C ARG A 82 25.43 -1.51 -15.05
N ARG A 83 25.50 -0.43 -14.27
CA ARG A 83 24.44 0.58 -14.18
C ARG A 83 24.34 1.40 -15.48
N LEU A 84 25.46 1.79 -16.08
CA LEU A 84 25.48 2.41 -17.40
C LEU A 84 24.94 1.47 -18.48
N ALA A 85 25.32 0.19 -18.45
CA ALA A 85 24.80 -0.80 -19.38
C ALA A 85 23.27 -0.95 -19.27
N ARG A 86 22.71 -0.88 -18.05
CA ARG A 86 21.25 -0.87 -17.79
C ARG A 86 20.58 0.42 -18.23
N MET A 87 21.16 1.58 -17.93
CA MET A 87 20.63 2.88 -18.39
C MET A 87 20.66 2.98 -19.91
N GLY A 88 21.63 2.34 -20.58
CA GLY A 88 21.64 2.11 -22.02
C GLY A 88 21.66 3.37 -22.87
N GLY A 89 20.93 3.33 -23.98
CA GLY A 89 20.68 4.46 -24.88
C GLY A 89 20.27 5.76 -24.16
N ALA A 90 19.54 5.66 -23.04
CA ALA A 90 19.12 6.83 -22.27
C ALA A 90 20.28 7.63 -21.65
N ALA A 91 21.44 7.00 -21.44
CA ALA A 91 22.64 7.66 -20.93
C ALA A 91 23.43 8.40 -22.02
N LEU A 92 23.34 7.96 -23.29
CA LEU A 92 24.21 8.43 -24.37
C LEU A 92 24.17 9.96 -24.60
N PRO A 93 23.00 10.63 -24.60
CA PRO A 93 22.91 12.08 -24.79
C PRO A 93 23.64 12.90 -23.74
N TYR A 94 23.80 12.34 -22.55
CA TYR A 94 24.39 13.02 -21.40
C TYR A 94 25.85 12.62 -21.18
N LEU A 95 26.25 11.48 -21.74
CA LEU A 95 27.57 10.90 -21.57
C LEU A 95 28.50 11.19 -22.76
N ILE A 96 28.10 10.88 -24.00
CA ILE A 96 29.01 10.91 -25.15
C ILE A 96 29.60 12.32 -25.39
N PRO A 97 28.81 13.41 -25.40
CA PRO A 97 29.36 14.77 -25.58
C PRO A 97 30.38 15.20 -24.52
N ARG A 98 30.48 14.47 -23.40
CA ARG A 98 31.39 14.75 -22.29
C ARG A 98 32.63 13.86 -22.31
N LEU A 99 32.67 12.81 -23.15
CA LEU A 99 33.83 11.90 -23.24
C LEU A 99 35.12 12.65 -23.58
N ASP A 100 35.03 13.68 -24.43
CA ASP A 100 36.20 14.47 -24.83
C ASP A 100 36.79 15.32 -23.71
N ARG A 101 36.02 15.57 -22.64
CA ARG A 101 36.48 16.28 -21.44
C ARG A 101 37.27 15.38 -20.50
N LEU A 102 37.17 14.07 -20.65
CA LEU A 102 37.89 13.09 -19.85
C LEU A 102 39.32 12.92 -20.38
N GLY A 103 40.24 12.62 -19.46
CA GLY A 103 41.60 12.20 -19.82
C GLY A 103 41.60 10.87 -20.60
N PRO A 104 42.64 10.56 -21.39
CA PRO A 104 42.64 9.43 -22.33
C PRO A 104 42.26 8.08 -21.70
N VAL A 105 42.85 7.77 -20.54
CA VAL A 105 42.59 6.52 -19.81
C VAL A 105 41.15 6.42 -19.32
N GLY A 106 40.63 7.50 -18.72
CA GLY A 106 39.26 7.55 -18.21
C GLY A 106 38.23 7.50 -19.35
N ARG A 107 38.51 8.19 -20.46
CA ARG A 107 37.68 8.17 -21.68
C ARG A 107 37.56 6.75 -22.22
N GLY A 108 38.68 6.05 -22.38
CA GLY A 108 38.69 4.67 -22.87
C GLY A 108 37.92 3.71 -21.95
N ARG A 109 38.07 3.83 -20.62
CA ARG A 109 37.30 3.02 -19.65
C ARG A 109 35.79 3.25 -19.74
N VAL A 110 35.36 4.50 -19.78
CA VAL A 110 33.93 4.84 -19.90
C VAL A 110 33.37 4.37 -21.25
N ALA A 111 34.13 4.54 -22.34
CA ALA A 111 33.73 4.07 -23.66
C ALA A 111 33.58 2.54 -23.74
N LEU A 112 34.49 1.80 -23.10
CA LEU A 112 34.38 0.33 -22.99
C LEU A 112 33.15 -0.12 -22.19
N ALA A 113 32.84 0.57 -21.09
CA ALA A 113 31.67 0.28 -20.27
C ALA A 113 30.33 0.42 -21.04
N LEU A 114 30.33 1.16 -22.16
CA LEU A 114 29.16 1.32 -23.02
C LEU A 114 29.04 0.25 -24.10
N MET A 115 30.07 -0.54 -24.38
CA MET A 115 30.02 -1.54 -25.47
C MET A 115 28.86 -2.54 -25.38
N PRO A 116 28.43 -3.02 -24.19
CA PRO A 116 27.22 -3.83 -24.08
C PRO A 116 25.95 -3.14 -24.60
N VAL A 117 25.91 -1.80 -24.56
CA VAL A 117 24.81 -1.00 -25.12
C VAL A 117 24.83 -1.06 -26.64
N ALA A 118 26.00 -0.89 -27.28
CA ALA A 118 26.14 -0.99 -28.73
C ALA A 118 25.78 -2.39 -29.27
N GLN A 119 26.14 -3.44 -28.53
CA GLN A 119 25.76 -4.81 -28.85
C GLN A 119 24.24 -5.01 -28.78
N ARG A 120 23.59 -4.46 -27.73
CA ARG A 120 22.14 -4.51 -27.59
C ARG A 120 21.42 -3.70 -28.69
N MET A 121 22.01 -2.59 -29.14
CA MET A 121 21.51 -1.82 -30.28
C MET A 121 21.65 -2.58 -31.62
N GLY A 122 22.44 -3.66 -31.66
CA GLY A 122 22.65 -4.48 -32.85
C GLY A 122 23.58 -3.83 -33.87
N ILE A 123 24.53 -3.00 -33.42
CA ILE A 123 25.50 -2.33 -34.29
C ILE A 123 26.58 -3.36 -34.71
N PRO A 124 26.76 -3.65 -36.01
CA PRO A 124 27.68 -4.70 -36.46
C PRO A 124 29.15 -4.48 -36.07
N GLU A 125 29.60 -3.23 -35.93
CA GLU A 125 30.99 -2.89 -35.57
C GLU A 125 31.27 -2.97 -34.05
N ALA A 126 30.29 -3.36 -33.24
CA ALA A 126 30.40 -3.43 -31.78
C ALA A 126 31.07 -4.74 -31.30
N ASP A 127 32.36 -4.91 -31.60
CA ASP A 127 33.14 -6.06 -31.13
C ASP A 127 33.35 -6.05 -29.60
N THR A 128 33.34 -7.23 -28.98
CA THR A 128 33.50 -7.41 -27.52
C THR A 128 34.93 -7.17 -27.03
N GLU A 129 35.91 -7.24 -27.92
CA GLU A 129 37.35 -7.11 -27.62
C GLU A 129 37.95 -5.84 -28.26
N MET A 130 37.34 -4.70 -27.99
CA MET A 130 37.84 -3.42 -28.51
C MET A 130 38.91 -2.82 -27.59
N ALA A 131 39.95 -2.22 -28.18
CA ALA A 131 40.91 -1.42 -27.40
C ALA A 131 40.22 -0.14 -26.87
N PRO A 132 40.60 0.38 -25.68
CA PRO A 132 39.94 1.55 -25.06
C PRO A 132 39.85 2.78 -25.97
N ASP A 133 40.94 3.10 -26.68
CA ASP A 133 40.98 4.27 -27.58
C ASP A 133 40.07 4.10 -28.81
N ARG A 134 39.99 2.86 -29.33
CA ARG A 134 39.11 2.53 -30.45
C ARG A 134 37.64 2.60 -30.04
N ALA A 135 37.31 2.16 -28.82
CA ALA A 135 35.95 2.29 -28.27
C ALA A 135 35.54 3.77 -28.13
N ALA A 136 36.45 4.63 -27.68
CA ALA A 136 36.17 6.07 -27.58
C ALA A 136 35.90 6.71 -28.96
N LEU A 137 36.71 6.38 -29.97
CA LEU A 137 36.52 6.84 -31.35
C LEU A 137 35.20 6.32 -31.95
N PHE A 138 34.87 5.04 -31.72
CA PHE A 138 33.61 4.45 -32.14
C PHE A 138 32.41 5.26 -31.64
N TRP A 139 32.35 5.56 -30.35
CA TRP A 139 31.24 6.33 -29.77
C TRP A 139 31.18 7.77 -30.26
N SER A 140 32.34 8.40 -30.49
CA SER A 140 32.39 9.75 -31.07
C SER A 140 31.78 9.78 -32.47
N HIS A 141 32.21 8.88 -33.37
CA HIS A 141 31.65 8.80 -34.73
C HIS A 141 30.16 8.42 -34.70
N PHE A 142 29.78 7.45 -33.88
CA PHE A 142 28.38 7.06 -33.71
C PHE A 142 27.51 8.26 -33.34
N TRP A 143 27.97 9.10 -32.41
CA TRP A 143 27.21 10.25 -31.96
C TRP A 143 27.14 11.37 -33.00
N GLU A 144 28.22 11.62 -33.73
CA GLU A 144 28.23 12.55 -34.86
C GLU A 144 27.19 12.15 -35.91
N ASP A 145 27.10 10.86 -36.24
CA ASP A 145 26.18 10.35 -37.25
C ASP A 145 24.72 10.25 -36.77
N ARG A 146 24.50 9.92 -35.49
CA ARG A 146 23.17 9.47 -35.00
C ARG A 146 22.56 10.32 -33.90
N SER A 147 23.23 11.36 -33.40
CA SER A 147 22.69 12.21 -32.31
C SER A 147 21.29 12.77 -32.56
N ILE A 148 20.91 13.01 -33.83
CA ILE A 148 19.58 13.50 -34.22
C ILE A 148 18.43 12.52 -33.89
N ASP A 149 18.73 11.23 -33.79
CA ASP A 149 17.75 10.19 -33.45
C ASP A 149 17.45 10.15 -31.95
N PHE A 150 18.37 10.65 -31.12
CA PHE A 150 18.24 10.72 -29.66
C PHE A 150 17.50 11.99 -29.23
N THR A 151 16.33 12.21 -29.82
CA THR A 151 15.41 13.28 -29.44
C THR A 151 14.01 12.73 -29.20
N GLU A 152 13.31 13.25 -28.19
CA GLU A 152 11.94 12.82 -27.87
C GLU A 152 11.01 12.89 -29.11
N PRO A 153 11.03 13.93 -29.97
CA PRO A 153 10.20 13.97 -31.16
C PRO A 153 10.55 12.88 -32.18
N ALA A 154 11.83 12.53 -32.35
CA ALA A 154 12.25 11.47 -33.28
C ALA A 154 11.76 10.11 -32.81
N VAL A 155 11.98 9.78 -31.54
CA VAL A 155 11.49 8.55 -30.91
C VAL A 155 9.98 8.45 -30.99
N ASN A 156 9.25 9.51 -30.61
CA ASN A 156 7.79 9.52 -30.62
C ASN A 156 7.22 9.24 -32.04
N ARG A 157 7.83 9.81 -33.09
CA ARG A 157 7.48 9.48 -34.48
C ARG A 157 7.73 8.00 -34.79
N SER A 158 8.87 7.44 -34.38
CA SER A 158 9.20 6.03 -34.61
C SER A 158 8.26 5.07 -33.87
N VAL A 159 7.93 5.35 -32.60
CA VAL A 159 6.94 4.59 -31.82
C VAL A 159 5.57 4.65 -32.47
N LYS A 160 5.10 5.83 -32.87
CA LYS A 160 3.82 5.99 -33.57
C LYS A 160 3.79 5.20 -34.89
N ARG A 161 4.87 5.24 -35.67
CA ARG A 161 5.00 4.46 -36.91
C ARG A 161 4.96 2.96 -36.65
N LEU A 162 5.66 2.47 -35.62
CA LEU A 162 5.66 1.05 -35.24
C LEU A 162 4.25 0.58 -34.85
N SER A 163 3.53 1.39 -34.07
CA SER A 163 2.16 1.07 -33.64
C SER A 163 1.15 1.04 -34.79
N GLN A 164 1.34 1.83 -35.85
CA GLN A 164 0.37 1.95 -36.93
C GLN A 164 0.61 0.97 -38.10
N HIS A 165 1.86 0.74 -38.51
CA HIS A 165 2.16 -0.15 -39.64
C HIS A 165 3.45 -0.96 -39.39
N GLY A 166 3.43 -1.83 -38.38
CA GLY A 166 4.63 -2.54 -37.91
C GLY A 166 5.34 -3.32 -39.00
N THR A 167 6.62 -3.01 -39.21
CA THR A 167 7.56 -3.74 -40.07
C THR A 167 8.84 -4.00 -39.27
N ASP A 168 9.59 -5.04 -39.62
CA ASP A 168 10.85 -5.40 -38.92
C ASP A 168 11.86 -4.25 -38.93
N LEU A 169 11.92 -3.48 -40.02
CA LEU A 169 12.75 -2.27 -40.13
C LEU A 169 12.39 -1.21 -39.09
N ARG A 170 11.11 -1.05 -38.74
CA ARG A 170 10.66 -0.08 -37.71
C ARG A 170 10.99 -0.54 -36.30
N GLU A 171 11.06 -1.84 -36.07
CA GLU A 171 11.57 -2.37 -34.80
C GLU A 171 13.07 -2.08 -34.67
N GLN A 172 13.83 -2.21 -35.76
CA GLN A 172 15.26 -1.89 -35.78
C GLN A 172 15.52 -0.40 -35.49
N ASP A 173 14.75 0.52 -36.07
CA ASP A 173 14.84 1.97 -35.77
C ASP A 173 14.79 2.26 -34.26
N LEU A 174 13.91 1.56 -33.53
CA LEU A 174 13.75 1.74 -32.09
C LEU A 174 14.80 0.99 -31.26
N LYS A 175 15.30 -0.16 -31.74
CA LYS A 175 16.43 -0.87 -31.11
C LYS A 175 17.70 -0.04 -31.17
N LEU A 176 17.90 0.74 -32.24
CA LEU A 176 19.07 1.62 -32.40
C LEU A 176 19.13 2.77 -31.39
N VAL A 177 17.99 3.26 -30.89
CA VAL A 177 17.97 4.26 -29.80
C VAL A 177 17.88 3.62 -28.40
N ASP A 178 17.75 2.28 -28.36
CA ASP A 178 17.78 1.47 -27.15
C ASP A 178 16.82 1.97 -26.05
N THR A 179 17.26 2.03 -24.79
CA THR A 179 16.45 2.42 -23.63
C THR A 179 15.96 3.87 -23.68
N PHE A 180 16.53 4.72 -24.53
CA PHE A 180 16.05 6.09 -24.74
C PHE A 180 14.60 6.10 -25.28
N ALA A 181 14.17 5.02 -25.93
CA ALA A 181 12.79 4.89 -26.40
C ALA A 181 11.78 4.41 -25.35
N LEU A 182 12.23 4.00 -24.16
CA LEU A 182 11.37 3.30 -23.19
C LEU A 182 10.18 4.13 -22.73
N GLU A 183 10.37 5.43 -22.48
CA GLU A 183 9.28 6.30 -22.03
C GLU A 183 8.13 6.34 -23.04
N GLN A 184 8.45 6.61 -24.31
CA GLN A 184 7.46 6.73 -25.37
C GLN A 184 6.83 5.37 -25.68
N ILE A 185 7.61 4.28 -25.61
CA ILE A 185 7.11 2.91 -25.79
C ILE A 185 6.11 2.56 -24.68
N VAL A 186 6.46 2.76 -23.41
CA VAL A 186 5.59 2.47 -22.26
C VAL A 186 4.33 3.36 -22.28
N ALA A 187 4.46 4.63 -22.66
CA ALA A 187 3.32 5.53 -22.85
C ALA A 187 2.38 5.05 -23.99
N ALA A 188 2.94 4.57 -25.10
CA ALA A 188 2.16 4.03 -26.22
C ALA A 188 1.43 2.74 -25.86
N MET A 189 2.00 1.86 -25.03
CA MET A 189 1.33 0.64 -24.55
C MET A 189 0.01 0.94 -23.82
N LYS A 190 -0.06 2.06 -23.10
CA LYS A 190 -1.26 2.47 -22.35
C LYS A 190 -2.43 2.85 -23.26
N THR A 191 -2.13 3.42 -24.43
CA THR A 191 -3.14 3.97 -25.35
C THR A 191 -3.48 3.01 -26.48
N THR A 192 -2.58 2.08 -26.80
CA THR A 192 -2.73 1.12 -27.90
C THR A 192 -3.82 0.09 -27.61
N ARG A 193 -4.75 -0.09 -28.55
CA ARG A 193 -5.82 -1.10 -28.48
C ARG A 193 -5.58 -2.30 -29.41
N ASP A 194 -4.70 -2.15 -30.39
CA ASP A 194 -4.32 -3.21 -31.31
C ASP A 194 -3.41 -4.24 -30.60
N PRO A 195 -3.82 -5.51 -30.47
CA PRO A 195 -3.02 -6.57 -29.84
C PRO A 195 -1.64 -6.75 -30.48
N GLU A 196 -1.56 -6.59 -31.81
CA GLU A 196 -0.35 -6.87 -32.55
C GLU A 196 0.65 -5.71 -32.44
N ALA A 197 0.19 -4.45 -32.50
CA ALA A 197 1.00 -3.30 -32.11
C ALA A 197 1.50 -3.40 -30.67
N LEU A 198 0.65 -3.83 -29.72
CA LEU A 198 1.06 -4.03 -28.34
C LEU A 198 2.17 -5.09 -28.23
N ARG A 199 2.04 -6.22 -28.94
CA ARG A 199 3.07 -7.27 -28.99
C ARG A 199 4.42 -6.72 -29.45
N ARG A 200 4.44 -5.99 -30.56
CA ARG A 200 5.67 -5.36 -31.09
C ARG A 200 6.29 -4.39 -30.09
N LEU A 201 5.48 -3.52 -29.47
CA LEU A 201 5.97 -2.59 -28.44
C LEU A 201 6.58 -3.34 -27.25
N THR A 202 5.93 -4.41 -26.76
CA THR A 202 6.48 -5.22 -25.64
C THR A 202 7.76 -5.95 -26.02
N ARG A 203 7.88 -6.43 -27.26
CA ARG A 203 9.10 -7.07 -27.77
C ARG A 203 10.27 -6.11 -27.80
N VAL A 204 10.08 -4.90 -28.33
CA VAL A 204 11.11 -3.86 -28.36
C VAL A 204 11.48 -3.43 -26.95
N ALA A 205 10.49 -3.15 -26.08
CA ALA A 205 10.74 -2.78 -24.69
C ALA A 205 11.52 -3.85 -23.91
N SER A 206 11.15 -5.12 -24.09
CA SER A 206 11.81 -6.28 -23.50
C SER A 206 13.27 -6.37 -23.94
N HIS A 207 13.52 -6.23 -25.25
CA HIS A 207 14.86 -6.24 -25.83
C HIS A 207 15.75 -5.14 -25.26
N VAL A 208 15.29 -3.89 -25.27
CA VAL A 208 16.13 -2.74 -24.87
C VAL A 208 16.33 -2.65 -23.35
N SER A 209 15.36 -3.08 -22.54
CA SER A 209 15.48 -3.07 -21.08
C SER A 209 16.12 -4.35 -20.50
N GLY A 210 16.28 -5.40 -21.30
CA GLY A 210 16.71 -6.72 -20.84
C GLY A 210 15.70 -7.44 -19.95
N ARG A 211 14.43 -7.02 -19.94
CA ARG A 211 13.36 -7.63 -19.14
C ARG A 211 12.57 -8.62 -19.96
N ASP A 212 12.30 -9.80 -19.43
CA ASP A 212 11.44 -10.80 -20.06
C ASP A 212 9.95 -10.50 -19.81
N LEU A 213 9.46 -9.42 -20.41
CA LEU A 213 8.06 -8.95 -20.32
C LEU A 213 7.47 -8.79 -21.72
N VAL A 214 7.30 -9.90 -22.41
CA VAL A 214 6.77 -9.96 -23.79
C VAL A 214 5.33 -10.48 -23.78
N LEU A 215 4.48 -9.91 -24.64
CA LEU A 215 3.13 -10.43 -24.88
C LEU A 215 3.19 -11.63 -25.83
N GLU A 216 2.67 -12.78 -25.39
CA GLU A 216 2.56 -13.98 -26.22
C GLU A 216 1.47 -13.88 -27.32
N ASP A 217 1.61 -14.74 -28.33
CA ASP A 217 0.66 -14.84 -29.44
C ASP A 217 -0.69 -15.38 -28.99
N GLY A 218 -1.76 -14.77 -29.49
CA GLY A 218 -3.13 -15.14 -29.11
C GLY A 218 -3.53 -14.78 -27.67
N ALA A 219 -2.71 -13.98 -26.97
CA ALA A 219 -2.97 -13.61 -25.58
C ALA A 219 -4.35 -12.99 -25.36
N THR A 220 -5.01 -13.41 -24.29
CA THR A 220 -6.34 -12.97 -23.87
C THR A 220 -6.36 -11.48 -23.47
N ARG A 221 -7.55 -10.88 -23.39
CA ARG A 221 -7.71 -9.49 -22.91
C ARG A 221 -7.17 -9.30 -21.48
N ALA A 222 -7.26 -10.32 -20.63
CA ALA A 222 -6.72 -10.30 -19.28
C ALA A 222 -5.18 -10.27 -19.30
N GLN A 223 -4.55 -11.16 -20.08
CA GLN A 223 -3.08 -11.18 -20.27
C GLN A 223 -2.56 -9.86 -20.86
N ARG A 224 -3.25 -9.28 -21.85
CA ARG A 224 -2.89 -7.95 -22.39
C ARG A 224 -2.94 -6.84 -21.35
N ARG A 225 -3.94 -6.85 -20.46
CA ARG A 225 -4.01 -5.89 -19.35
C ARG A 225 -2.90 -6.14 -18.32
N ALA A 226 -2.62 -7.40 -18.01
CA ALA A 226 -1.58 -7.77 -17.07
C ALA A 226 -0.19 -7.33 -17.55
N ILE A 227 0.16 -7.54 -18.83
CA ILE A 227 1.47 -7.13 -19.35
C ILE A 227 1.63 -5.61 -19.36
N VAL A 228 0.59 -4.87 -19.77
CA VAL A 228 0.60 -3.40 -19.72
C VAL A 228 0.75 -2.93 -18.28
N SER A 229 0.01 -3.54 -17.34
CA SER A 229 0.14 -3.23 -15.92
C SER A 229 1.55 -3.51 -15.39
N ALA A 230 2.18 -4.61 -15.80
CA ALA A 230 3.55 -4.96 -15.39
C ALA A 230 4.57 -3.92 -15.87
N TRP A 231 4.47 -3.50 -17.13
CA TRP A 231 5.30 -2.42 -17.68
C TRP A 231 5.07 -1.08 -16.97
N GLN A 232 3.82 -0.72 -16.69
CA GLN A 232 3.49 0.51 -15.97
C GLN A 232 4.00 0.48 -14.52
N SER A 233 3.83 -0.65 -13.81
CA SER A 233 4.36 -0.83 -12.46
C SER A 233 5.88 -0.78 -12.42
N TRP A 234 6.57 -1.32 -13.43
CA TRP A 234 8.01 -1.19 -13.56
C TRP A 234 8.43 0.26 -13.84
N TRP A 235 7.81 0.90 -14.83
CA TRP A 235 8.10 2.30 -15.17
C TRP A 235 7.86 3.24 -13.99
N TYR A 236 6.85 2.96 -13.18
CA TYR A 236 6.54 3.72 -11.98
C TYR A 236 7.67 3.73 -10.95
N VAL A 237 8.44 2.65 -10.85
CA VAL A 237 9.60 2.53 -9.97
C VAL A 237 10.87 3.07 -10.65
N HIS A 238 11.04 2.82 -11.96
CA HIS A 238 12.31 3.00 -12.65
C HIS A 238 12.40 4.17 -13.63
N GLY A 239 11.31 4.87 -13.93
CA GLY A 239 11.28 5.89 -15.00
C GLY A 239 12.38 6.96 -14.88
N THR A 240 12.71 7.37 -13.65
CA THR A 240 13.78 8.35 -13.39
C THR A 240 15.20 7.86 -13.68
N ASP A 241 15.40 6.60 -14.03
CA ASP A 241 16.69 6.09 -14.54
C ASP A 241 16.90 6.42 -16.01
N TYR A 242 15.83 6.69 -16.76
CA TYR A 242 15.86 6.79 -18.22
C TYR A 242 15.48 8.17 -18.75
N VAL A 243 14.92 9.03 -17.89
CA VAL A 243 14.44 10.36 -18.27
C VAL A 243 15.24 11.43 -17.56
N ALA A 244 15.51 12.53 -18.26
CA ALA A 244 16.08 13.74 -17.67
C ALA A 244 14.95 14.67 -17.22
N LEU A 245 15.08 15.21 -16.01
CA LEU A 245 14.06 16.07 -15.42
C LEU A 245 14.42 17.54 -15.61
N ASP A 246 13.68 18.24 -16.48
CA ASP A 246 13.93 19.65 -16.83
C ASP A 246 12.81 20.59 -16.37
N GLY A 247 13.20 21.78 -15.89
CA GLY A 247 12.29 22.86 -15.52
C GLY A 247 11.09 22.41 -14.67
N PRO A 248 9.84 22.45 -15.19
CA PRO A 248 8.64 22.03 -14.46
C PRO A 248 8.64 20.56 -14.01
N GLU A 249 9.25 19.66 -14.77
CA GLU A 249 9.26 18.23 -14.45
C GLU A 249 10.11 17.92 -13.23
N ARG A 250 11.23 18.64 -13.07
CA ARG A 250 12.07 18.56 -11.88
C ARG A 250 11.34 19.07 -10.64
N VAL A 251 10.56 20.15 -10.78
CA VAL A 251 9.72 20.65 -9.68
C VAL A 251 8.62 19.64 -9.35
N ALA A 252 7.98 19.04 -10.35
CA ALA A 252 7.00 17.98 -10.10
C ALA A 252 7.63 16.78 -9.39
N ALA A 253 8.81 16.34 -9.81
CA ALA A 253 9.58 15.26 -9.20
C ALA A 253 9.97 15.54 -7.75
N SER A 254 10.19 16.81 -7.36
CA SER A 254 10.46 17.16 -5.95
C SER A 254 9.36 16.73 -4.99
N ILE A 255 8.13 16.59 -5.50
CA ILE A 255 6.96 16.16 -4.74
C ILE A 255 6.61 14.71 -5.09
N SER A 256 6.59 14.35 -6.38
CA SER A 256 6.14 13.03 -6.84
C SER A 256 7.15 11.90 -6.64
N GLU A 257 8.46 12.20 -6.71
CA GLU A 257 9.55 11.26 -6.44
C GLU A 257 9.89 11.26 -4.94
N THR A 258 8.85 11.07 -4.13
CA THR A 258 8.91 10.91 -2.69
C THR A 258 8.18 9.64 -2.29
N ARG A 259 8.61 9.05 -1.18
CA ARG A 259 8.06 7.79 -0.67
C ARG A 259 6.56 7.93 -0.36
N TYR A 260 6.15 9.07 0.19
CA TYR A 260 4.74 9.37 0.46
C TYR A 260 3.93 9.54 -0.82
N ALA A 261 4.38 10.38 -1.77
CA ALA A 261 3.63 10.62 -3.00
C ALA A 261 3.50 9.35 -3.85
N LYS A 262 4.57 8.54 -3.93
CA LYS A 262 4.50 7.23 -4.55
C LYS A 262 3.46 6.36 -3.84
N TRP A 263 3.60 6.17 -2.52
CA TRP A 263 2.66 5.35 -1.78
C TRP A 263 1.19 5.80 -1.94
N VAL A 264 0.87 7.10 -1.88
CA VAL A 264 -0.49 7.63 -2.07
C VAL A 264 -1.04 7.31 -3.46
N LEU A 265 -0.24 7.53 -4.51
CA LEU A 265 -0.66 7.27 -5.89
C LEU A 265 -0.85 5.77 -6.14
N GLY A 266 0.03 4.93 -5.58
CA GLY A 266 -0.13 3.48 -5.55
C GLY A 266 -1.43 3.07 -4.86
N ALA A 267 -1.68 3.57 -3.65
CA ALA A 267 -2.88 3.26 -2.87
C ALA A 267 -4.17 3.67 -3.59
N ALA A 268 -4.17 4.81 -4.29
CA ALA A 268 -5.30 5.25 -5.12
C ALA A 268 -5.62 4.29 -6.27
N THR A 269 -4.64 3.50 -6.72
CA THR A 269 -4.81 2.46 -7.75
C THR A 269 -4.97 1.04 -7.17
N GLY A 270 -5.10 0.92 -5.84
CA GLY A 270 -5.25 -0.36 -5.14
C GLY A 270 -3.92 -1.07 -4.81
N GLN A 271 -2.77 -0.43 -5.05
CA GLN A 271 -1.44 -0.97 -4.77
C GLN A 271 -0.88 -0.36 -3.47
N LEU A 272 -0.97 -1.10 -2.36
CA LEU A 272 -0.49 -0.64 -1.04
C LEU A 272 1.03 -0.78 -0.83
N GLY A 273 1.76 -1.26 -1.85
CA GLY A 273 3.19 -1.52 -1.80
C GLY A 273 3.55 -2.91 -1.27
N LEU A 274 4.86 -3.13 -1.11
CA LEU A 274 5.45 -4.37 -0.60
C LEU A 274 5.92 -4.17 0.85
N SER A 275 5.76 -5.20 1.66
CA SER A 275 6.27 -5.22 3.03
C SER A 275 7.81 -5.12 3.03
N THR A 276 8.36 -4.28 3.90
CA THR A 276 9.82 -4.18 4.07
C THR A 276 10.42 -5.40 4.77
N ARG A 277 9.58 -6.21 5.45
CA ARG A 277 10.02 -7.40 6.18
C ARG A 277 10.21 -8.60 5.26
N ASP A 278 9.18 -8.96 4.50
CA ASP A 278 9.12 -10.21 3.72
C ASP A 278 8.98 -9.99 2.20
N GLY A 279 8.79 -8.74 1.74
CA GLY A 279 8.65 -8.42 0.32
C GLY A 279 7.31 -8.83 -0.30
N VAL A 280 6.34 -9.27 0.52
CA VAL A 280 5.01 -9.68 0.07
C VAL A 280 4.11 -8.44 -0.10
N PRO A 281 3.15 -8.43 -1.05
CA PRO A 281 2.17 -7.36 -1.15
C PRO A 281 1.42 -7.12 0.16
N VAL A 282 1.39 -5.86 0.60
CA VAL A 282 0.79 -5.47 1.88
C VAL A 282 -0.70 -5.75 1.91
N LEU A 283 -1.40 -5.58 0.79
CA LEU A 283 -2.84 -5.80 0.69
C LEU A 283 -3.21 -7.26 0.98
N ASP A 284 -2.50 -8.22 0.37
CA ASP A 284 -2.76 -9.65 0.53
C ASP A 284 -2.55 -10.05 1.99
N LYS A 285 -1.42 -9.64 2.56
CA LYS A 285 -1.09 -9.87 3.97
C LYS A 285 -2.14 -9.28 4.90
N LEU A 286 -2.65 -8.09 4.60
CA LEU A 286 -3.63 -7.41 5.41
C LEU A 286 -5.01 -8.07 5.32
N LEU A 287 -5.45 -8.51 4.15
CA LEU A 287 -6.72 -9.22 3.97
C LEU A 287 -6.73 -10.59 4.67
N ASP A 288 -5.65 -11.36 4.56
CA ASP A 288 -5.49 -12.66 5.22
C ASP A 288 -5.62 -12.55 6.75
N ARG A 289 -5.07 -11.46 7.31
CA ARG A 289 -5.08 -11.19 8.76
C ARG A 289 -6.38 -10.53 9.22
N ALA A 290 -7.00 -9.71 8.36
CA ALA A 290 -8.23 -8.98 8.65
C ALA A 290 -9.39 -9.91 8.99
N VAL A 291 -9.52 -11.04 8.29
CA VAL A 291 -10.59 -12.02 8.57
C VAL A 291 -10.54 -12.50 10.02
N VAL A 292 -9.34 -12.76 10.55
CA VAL A 292 -9.17 -13.25 11.93
C VAL A 292 -9.60 -12.18 12.94
N THR A 293 -9.03 -10.98 12.84
CA THR A 293 -9.30 -9.89 13.78
C THR A 293 -10.75 -9.43 13.72
N PHE A 294 -11.32 -9.26 12.52
CA PHE A 294 -12.71 -8.82 12.39
C PHE A 294 -13.70 -9.89 12.85
N THR A 295 -13.42 -11.16 12.61
CA THR A 295 -14.27 -12.25 13.14
C THR A 295 -14.24 -12.26 14.67
N MET A 296 -13.06 -12.12 15.27
CA MET A 296 -12.93 -12.03 16.73
C MET A 296 -13.66 -10.81 17.29
N ALA A 297 -13.47 -9.63 16.70
CA ALA A 297 -14.15 -8.41 17.12
C ALA A 297 -15.68 -8.53 16.99
N PHE A 298 -16.17 -9.12 15.89
CA PHE A 298 -17.60 -9.33 15.67
C PHE A 298 -18.19 -10.32 16.68
N LEU A 299 -17.54 -11.45 16.92
CA LEU A 299 -17.97 -12.43 17.92
C LEU A 299 -17.94 -11.84 19.33
N ALA A 300 -16.91 -11.06 19.68
CA ALA A 300 -16.81 -10.37 20.96
C ALA A 300 -17.95 -9.36 21.14
N LEU A 301 -18.33 -8.65 20.08
CA LEU A 301 -19.48 -7.74 20.10
C LEU A 301 -20.80 -8.49 20.35
N LEU A 302 -21.01 -9.64 19.70
CA LEU A 302 -22.19 -10.48 19.93
C LEU A 302 -22.27 -11.00 21.36
N VAL A 303 -21.14 -11.50 21.90
CA VAL A 303 -21.04 -11.93 23.30
C VAL A 303 -21.31 -10.77 24.24
N SER A 304 -20.76 -9.59 23.93
CA SER A 304 -20.99 -8.37 24.70
C SER A 304 -22.47 -8.01 24.73
N PHE A 305 -23.17 -8.02 23.59
CA PHE A 305 -24.61 -7.81 23.53
C PHE A 305 -25.39 -8.85 24.36
N ALA A 306 -25.05 -10.13 24.20
CA ALA A 306 -25.72 -11.22 24.87
C ALA A 306 -25.65 -11.12 26.40
N ILE A 307 -24.59 -10.53 26.95
CA ILE A 307 -24.42 -10.34 28.39
C ILE A 307 -24.88 -8.96 28.85
N ALA A 308 -24.47 -7.91 28.16
CA ALA A 308 -24.73 -6.52 28.54
C ALA A 308 -26.23 -6.18 28.52
N VAL A 309 -26.99 -6.72 27.54
CA VAL A 309 -28.42 -6.44 27.43
C VAL A 309 -29.20 -7.00 28.63
N PRO A 310 -29.08 -8.30 28.99
CA PRO A 310 -29.71 -8.82 30.20
C PRO A 310 -29.27 -8.11 31.46
N VAL A 311 -27.96 -7.84 31.63
CA VAL A 311 -27.44 -7.13 32.82
C VAL A 311 -28.07 -5.74 32.94
N GLY A 312 -28.12 -4.99 31.85
CA GLY A 312 -28.74 -3.66 31.84
C GLY A 312 -30.24 -3.69 32.11
N VAL A 313 -30.95 -4.67 31.54
CA VAL A 313 -32.40 -4.88 31.77
C VAL A 313 -32.69 -5.23 33.22
N VAL A 314 -31.94 -6.15 33.82
CA VAL A 314 -32.11 -6.57 35.22
C VAL A 314 -31.76 -5.42 36.17
N GLY A 315 -30.68 -4.69 35.91
CA GLY A 315 -30.31 -3.51 36.71
C GLY A 315 -31.37 -2.41 36.67
N ALA A 316 -31.94 -2.13 35.49
CA ALA A 316 -33.02 -1.17 35.33
C ALA A 316 -34.34 -1.63 35.97
N TRP A 317 -34.68 -2.91 35.82
CA TRP A 317 -35.89 -3.48 36.41
C TRP A 317 -35.85 -3.45 37.94
N ARG A 318 -34.70 -3.76 38.54
CA ARG A 318 -34.50 -3.76 39.99
C ARG A 318 -33.79 -2.50 40.49
N ARG A 319 -34.01 -1.36 39.83
CA ARG A 319 -33.36 -0.09 40.14
C ARG A 319 -33.42 0.23 41.64
N GLY A 320 -32.26 0.53 42.23
CA GLY A 320 -32.14 0.87 43.65
C GLY A 320 -32.05 -0.33 44.61
N SER A 321 -32.17 -1.56 44.11
CA SER A 321 -31.97 -2.77 44.92
C SER A 321 -30.48 -3.12 45.09
N VAL A 322 -30.17 -4.04 46.01
CA VAL A 322 -28.81 -4.60 46.15
C VAL A 322 -28.33 -5.27 44.86
N VAL A 323 -29.23 -5.89 44.08
CA VAL A 323 -28.87 -6.52 42.80
C VAL A 323 -28.42 -5.49 41.78
N ASP A 324 -29.07 -4.33 41.71
CA ASP A 324 -28.67 -3.22 40.84
C ASP A 324 -27.28 -2.70 41.20
N HIS A 325 -27.03 -2.45 42.49
CA HIS A 325 -25.71 -2.00 42.97
C HIS A 325 -24.62 -3.06 42.75
N ALA A 326 -24.91 -4.35 42.96
CA ALA A 326 -23.96 -5.43 42.73
C ALA A 326 -23.59 -5.57 41.25
N LEU A 327 -24.58 -5.54 40.34
CA LEU A 327 -24.33 -5.57 38.89
C LEU A 327 -23.52 -4.36 38.44
N ALA A 328 -23.86 -3.16 38.93
CA ALA A 328 -23.11 -1.94 38.63
C ALA A 328 -21.66 -2.02 39.14
N PHE A 329 -21.45 -2.54 40.34
CA PHE A 329 -20.11 -2.74 40.90
C PHE A 329 -19.29 -3.75 40.08
N VAL A 330 -19.87 -4.89 39.69
CA VAL A 330 -19.19 -5.88 38.82
C VAL A 330 -18.83 -5.27 37.46
N MET A 331 -19.75 -4.53 36.83
CA MET A 331 -19.46 -3.87 35.54
C MET A 331 -18.39 -2.76 35.69
N LEU A 332 -18.34 -2.08 36.83
CA LEU A 332 -17.29 -1.11 37.16
C LEU A 332 -15.92 -1.81 37.32
N LEU A 333 -15.87 -2.96 37.98
CA LEU A 333 -14.64 -3.77 38.08
C LEU A 333 -14.17 -4.19 36.69
N VAL A 334 -15.07 -4.72 35.85
CA VAL A 334 -14.75 -5.12 34.47
C VAL A 334 -14.19 -3.96 33.66
N TYR A 335 -14.76 -2.75 33.80
CA TYR A 335 -14.26 -1.55 33.14
C TYR A 335 -12.88 -1.11 33.65
N SER A 336 -12.60 -1.34 34.94
CA SER A 336 -11.37 -0.89 35.59
C SER A 336 -10.18 -1.81 35.33
N ILE A 337 -10.40 -3.05 34.90
CA ILE A 337 -9.34 -4.01 34.62
C ILE A 337 -8.90 -3.86 33.15
N PRO A 338 -7.62 -3.53 32.89
CA PRO A 338 -7.07 -3.55 31.53
C PRO A 338 -7.29 -4.88 30.82
N THR A 339 -7.74 -4.82 29.56
CA THR A 339 -8.08 -6.02 28.75
C THR A 339 -6.94 -7.04 28.66
N PHE A 340 -5.69 -6.57 28.61
CA PHE A 340 -4.53 -7.47 28.53
C PHE A 340 -4.35 -8.32 29.80
N LEU A 341 -4.71 -7.80 30.98
CA LEU A 341 -4.67 -8.58 32.23
C LEU A 341 -5.76 -9.64 32.22
N VAL A 342 -6.96 -9.30 31.75
CA VAL A 342 -8.05 -10.26 31.57
C VAL A 342 -7.63 -11.35 30.60
N ALA A 343 -7.03 -10.99 29.46
CA ALA A 343 -6.51 -11.93 28.48
C ALA A 343 -5.49 -12.89 29.10
N HIS A 344 -4.50 -12.37 29.84
CA HIS A 344 -3.44 -13.16 30.46
C HIS A 344 -3.97 -14.12 31.55
N VAL A 345 -4.97 -13.68 32.31
CA VAL A 345 -5.65 -14.54 33.30
C VAL A 345 -6.45 -15.64 32.60
N LEU A 346 -7.23 -15.30 31.58
CA LEU A 346 -8.05 -16.28 30.85
C LEU A 346 -7.22 -17.29 30.08
N ASP A 347 -6.08 -16.87 29.51
CA ASP A 347 -5.12 -17.76 28.86
C ASP A 347 -4.62 -18.83 29.83
N ARG A 348 -4.15 -18.42 31.02
CA ARG A 348 -3.68 -19.36 32.04
C ARG A 348 -4.76 -20.25 32.64
N TRP A 349 -5.99 -19.74 32.76
CA TRP A 349 -7.04 -20.45 33.50
C TRP A 349 -7.85 -21.42 32.63
N THR A 350 -8.10 -21.05 31.36
CA THR A 350 -8.93 -21.86 30.46
C THR A 350 -8.10 -22.70 29.49
N GLY A 351 -6.93 -22.23 29.06
CA GLY A 351 -6.15 -22.83 27.98
C GLY A 351 -6.85 -22.86 26.61
N SER A 352 -7.99 -22.17 26.44
CA SER A 352 -8.74 -22.18 25.18
C SER A 352 -8.26 -21.10 24.23
N HIS A 353 -7.73 -21.48 23.07
CA HIS A 353 -7.28 -20.52 22.05
C HIS A 353 -8.40 -19.87 21.21
N ILE A 354 -9.66 -20.24 21.45
CA ILE A 354 -10.81 -19.71 20.66
C ILE A 354 -11.76 -18.93 21.56
N VAL A 355 -12.19 -19.50 22.68
CA VAL A 355 -13.23 -18.87 23.53
C VAL A 355 -12.65 -17.78 24.42
N ALA A 356 -11.48 -18.04 25.02
CA ALA A 356 -10.81 -17.09 25.90
C ALA A 356 -10.51 -15.72 25.26
N PRO A 357 -9.95 -15.64 24.03
CA PRO A 357 -9.68 -14.34 23.42
C PRO A 357 -10.97 -13.55 23.10
N ILE A 358 -12.05 -14.24 22.70
CA ILE A 358 -13.36 -13.59 22.46
C ILE A 358 -13.95 -13.09 23.78
N ALA A 359 -13.85 -13.88 24.85
CA ALA A 359 -14.31 -13.47 26.17
C ALA A 359 -13.51 -12.28 26.72
N ALA A 360 -12.18 -12.28 26.55
CA ALA A 360 -11.32 -11.15 26.91
C ALA A 360 -11.70 -9.89 26.13
N LEU A 361 -11.93 -9.99 24.81
CA LEU A 361 -12.37 -8.86 24.00
C LEU A 361 -13.75 -8.35 24.40
N ALA A 362 -14.68 -9.24 24.76
CA ALA A 362 -16.04 -8.85 25.13
C ALA A 362 -16.06 -7.94 26.36
N THR A 363 -15.11 -8.06 27.28
CA THR A 363 -15.07 -7.20 28.49
C THR A 363 -14.93 -5.71 28.16
N VAL A 364 -14.32 -5.37 27.01
CA VAL A 364 -14.13 -3.99 26.53
C VAL A 364 -15.47 -3.30 26.33
N SER A 365 -16.43 -3.97 25.67
CA SER A 365 -17.71 -3.37 25.33
C SER A 365 -18.81 -3.66 26.35
N MET A 366 -18.72 -4.78 27.08
CA MET A 366 -19.73 -5.22 28.04
C MET A 366 -20.12 -4.15 29.08
N SER A 367 -19.14 -3.52 29.73
CA SER A 367 -19.43 -2.54 30.79
C SER A 367 -20.18 -1.32 30.23
N THR A 368 -19.62 -0.70 29.18
CA THR A 368 -20.21 0.48 28.53
C THR A 368 -21.61 0.20 27.99
N MET A 369 -21.79 -0.94 27.32
CA MET A 369 -23.09 -1.32 26.75
C MET A 369 -24.13 -1.63 27.83
N SER A 370 -23.73 -2.27 28.94
CA SER A 370 -24.67 -2.58 30.03
C SER A 370 -25.18 -1.31 30.72
N GLN A 371 -24.31 -0.30 30.89
CA GLN A 371 -24.66 0.99 31.45
C GLN A 371 -25.61 1.76 30.53
N GLN A 372 -25.33 1.79 29.23
CA GLN A 372 -26.20 2.39 28.21
C GLN A 372 -27.56 1.68 28.17
N GLN A 373 -27.58 0.35 28.11
CA GLN A 373 -28.82 -0.42 28.12
C GLN A 373 -29.63 -0.15 29.38
N ARG A 374 -28.99 -0.07 30.55
CA ARG A 374 -29.66 0.26 31.81
C ARG A 374 -30.31 1.63 31.76
N ALA A 375 -29.59 2.64 31.27
CA ALA A 375 -30.12 4.00 31.13
C ALA A 375 -31.32 4.03 30.18
N SER A 376 -31.18 3.48 28.97
CA SER A 376 -32.26 3.41 27.98
C SER A 376 -33.46 2.60 28.47
N MET A 377 -33.24 1.57 29.27
CA MET A 377 -34.31 0.76 29.86
C MET A 377 -35.06 1.52 30.97
N ILE A 378 -34.35 2.29 31.81
CA ILE A 378 -34.99 3.17 32.80
C ILE A 378 -35.88 4.21 32.11
N ASP A 379 -35.39 4.81 31.03
CA ASP A 379 -36.13 5.81 30.25
C ASP A 379 -37.33 5.19 29.55
N ALA A 380 -37.19 3.99 28.98
CA ALA A 380 -38.31 3.28 28.37
C ALA A 380 -39.38 2.88 29.39
N LEU A 381 -38.97 2.43 30.60
CA LEU A 381 -39.87 2.02 31.68
C LEU A 381 -40.64 3.18 32.32
N SER A 382 -40.21 4.43 32.12
CA SER A 382 -40.87 5.63 32.67
C SER A 382 -41.98 6.20 31.77
N GLN A 383 -42.11 5.68 30.55
CA GLN A 383 -43.05 6.15 29.52
C GLN A 383 -44.52 5.82 29.82
N ASP A 384 -45.45 6.63 29.31
CA ASP A 384 -46.88 6.49 29.59
C ASP A 384 -47.49 5.19 29.05
N TYR A 385 -47.05 4.71 27.88
CA TYR A 385 -47.53 3.43 27.33
C TYR A 385 -47.20 2.24 28.24
N ILE A 386 -46.12 2.33 29.01
CA ILE A 386 -45.74 1.32 30.01
C ILE A 386 -46.67 1.38 31.22
N ARG A 387 -47.04 2.58 31.68
CA ARG A 387 -48.02 2.76 32.78
C ARG A 387 -49.38 2.19 32.40
N VAL A 388 -49.82 2.41 31.16
CA VAL A 388 -51.06 1.83 30.62
C VAL A 388 -50.98 0.30 30.58
N ALA A 389 -49.86 -0.27 30.11
CA ALA A 389 -49.68 -1.73 30.11
C ALA A 389 -49.72 -2.34 31.51
N ARG A 390 -49.11 -1.68 32.51
CA ARG A 390 -49.19 -2.11 33.92
C ARG A 390 -50.60 -1.96 34.48
N GLY A 391 -51.32 -0.89 34.13
CA GLY A 391 -52.72 -0.69 34.51
C GLY A 391 -53.66 -1.78 33.96
N LYS A 392 -53.28 -2.44 32.85
CA LYS A 392 -53.97 -3.62 32.31
C LYS A 392 -53.57 -4.94 32.98
N GLY A 393 -52.74 -4.92 34.02
CA GLY A 393 -52.31 -6.11 34.77
C GLY A 393 -51.16 -6.90 34.12
N VAL A 394 -50.46 -6.34 33.11
CA VAL A 394 -49.31 -7.03 32.49
C VAL A 394 -48.17 -7.15 33.51
N GLY A 395 -47.70 -8.39 33.74
CA GLY A 395 -46.59 -8.65 34.67
C GLY A 395 -45.29 -7.94 34.28
N MET A 396 -44.52 -7.52 35.29
CA MET A 396 -43.36 -6.64 35.11
C MET A 396 -42.27 -7.23 34.19
N LEU A 397 -42.07 -8.55 34.22
CA LEU A 397 -41.12 -9.23 33.34
C LEU A 397 -41.53 -9.11 31.85
N ARG A 398 -42.84 -9.27 31.58
CA ARG A 398 -43.38 -9.14 30.23
C ARG A 398 -43.35 -7.68 29.76
N VAL A 399 -43.65 -6.74 30.64
CA VAL A 399 -43.50 -5.29 30.36
C VAL A 399 -42.05 -4.96 30.00
N ALA A 400 -41.08 -5.47 30.77
CA ALA A 400 -39.67 -5.25 30.50
C ALA A 400 -39.22 -5.84 29.15
N VAL A 401 -39.41 -7.14 28.95
CA VAL A 401 -38.85 -7.85 27.78
C VAL A 401 -39.63 -7.56 26.48
N VAL A 402 -40.96 -7.43 26.54
CA VAL A 402 -41.79 -7.32 25.33
C VAL A 402 -42.13 -5.88 24.98
N HIS A 403 -42.26 -4.98 25.96
CA HIS A 403 -42.75 -3.61 25.70
C HIS A 403 -41.66 -2.55 25.80
N ALA A 404 -40.81 -2.61 26.82
CA ALA A 404 -39.75 -1.62 27.02
C ALA A 404 -38.48 -1.95 26.21
N LEU A 405 -38.04 -3.22 26.21
CA LEU A 405 -36.75 -3.63 25.64
C LEU A 405 -36.59 -3.26 24.16
N ARG A 406 -37.63 -3.44 23.35
CA ARG A 406 -37.58 -3.11 21.92
C ARG A 406 -37.22 -1.65 21.66
N ASN A 407 -37.72 -0.73 22.48
CA ASN A 407 -37.43 0.69 22.37
C ASN A 407 -36.09 1.05 23.05
N ALA A 408 -35.78 0.38 24.16
CA ALA A 408 -34.53 0.59 24.90
C ALA A 408 -33.29 0.04 24.17
N LEU A 409 -33.45 -0.91 23.24
CA LEU A 409 -32.34 -1.46 22.46
C LEU A 409 -31.83 -0.52 21.37
N LEU A 410 -32.67 0.42 20.90
CA LEU A 410 -32.31 1.27 19.76
C LEU A 410 -31.02 2.07 20.02
N PRO A 411 -30.84 2.78 21.15
CA PRO A 411 -29.60 3.51 21.41
C PRO A 411 -28.40 2.58 21.59
N THR A 412 -28.59 1.45 22.26
CA THR A 412 -27.52 0.46 22.51
C THR A 412 -26.99 -0.15 21.20
N VAL A 413 -27.89 -0.45 20.25
CA VAL A 413 -27.49 -0.93 18.91
C VAL A 413 -26.70 0.15 18.19
N THR A 414 -27.19 1.39 18.15
CA THR A 414 -26.50 2.49 17.47
C THR A 414 -25.11 2.75 18.05
N LEU A 415 -25.00 2.78 19.38
CA LEU A 415 -23.74 3.07 20.07
C LEU A 415 -22.76 1.89 20.04
N SER A 416 -23.21 0.68 19.73
CA SER A 416 -22.32 -0.47 19.56
C SER A 416 -21.37 -0.30 18.37
N GLY A 417 -21.79 0.43 17.31
CA GLY A 417 -20.92 0.79 16.20
C GLY A 417 -19.70 1.61 16.63
N LEU A 418 -19.83 2.41 17.71
CA LEU A 418 -18.73 3.19 18.27
C LEU A 418 -17.71 2.32 19.03
N GLN A 419 -18.08 1.10 19.41
CA GLN A 419 -17.20 0.18 20.15
C GLN A 419 -16.24 -0.58 19.23
N VAL A 420 -16.55 -0.68 17.93
CA VAL A 420 -15.75 -1.49 17.00
C VAL A 420 -14.28 -1.02 16.88
N PRO A 421 -13.97 0.29 16.79
CA PRO A 421 -12.59 0.75 16.77
C PRO A 421 -11.82 0.37 18.05
N ALA A 422 -12.49 0.46 19.20
CA ALA A 422 -11.93 0.06 20.49
C ALA A 422 -11.67 -1.46 20.54
N LEU A 423 -12.57 -2.28 19.97
CA LEU A 423 -12.38 -3.73 19.85
C LEU A 423 -11.22 -4.09 18.94
N ILE A 424 -11.05 -3.42 17.80
CA ILE A 424 -9.91 -3.64 16.90
C ILE A 424 -8.59 -3.31 17.62
N GLY A 425 -8.52 -2.18 18.33
CA GLY A 425 -7.34 -1.81 19.11
C GLY A 425 -7.05 -2.80 20.24
N ALA A 426 -8.08 -3.23 20.98
CA ALA A 426 -7.93 -4.24 22.03
C ALA A 426 -7.53 -5.61 21.47
N ALA A 427 -7.98 -5.96 20.27
CA ALA A 427 -7.65 -7.21 19.61
C ALA A 427 -6.15 -7.35 19.37
N PHE A 428 -5.42 -6.24 19.19
CA PHE A 428 -3.98 -6.31 18.99
C PHE A 428 -3.25 -6.94 20.18
N VAL A 429 -3.66 -6.54 21.38
CA VAL A 429 -3.04 -7.06 22.60
C VAL A 429 -3.51 -8.48 22.89
N VAL A 430 -4.79 -8.77 22.63
CA VAL A 430 -5.33 -10.13 22.81
C VAL A 430 -4.67 -11.11 21.83
N GLU A 431 -4.51 -10.74 20.56
CA GLU A 431 -3.81 -11.55 19.57
C GLU A 431 -2.36 -11.86 19.97
N GLU A 432 -1.67 -10.89 20.57
CA GLU A 432 -0.31 -11.09 21.07
C GLU A 432 -0.27 -12.10 22.22
N VAL A 433 -1.13 -11.91 23.24
CA VAL A 433 -1.19 -12.79 24.41
C VAL A 433 -1.51 -14.23 24.02
N PHE A 434 -2.46 -14.43 23.10
CA PHE A 434 -2.90 -15.76 22.69
C PHE A 434 -2.14 -16.34 21.49
N GLY A 435 -1.15 -15.61 20.93
CA GLY A 435 -0.38 -16.04 19.76
C GLY A 435 -1.20 -16.19 18.47
N ILE A 436 -2.30 -15.45 18.35
CA ILE A 436 -3.21 -15.51 17.21
C ILE A 436 -2.68 -14.61 16.08
N ARG A 437 -2.51 -15.18 14.89
CA ARG A 437 -1.97 -14.46 13.73
C ARG A 437 -3.02 -13.58 13.04
N GLY A 438 -3.47 -12.54 13.74
CA GLY A 438 -4.35 -11.49 13.21
C GLY A 438 -3.59 -10.22 12.79
N MET A 439 -4.34 -9.15 12.56
CA MET A 439 -3.82 -7.86 12.10
C MET A 439 -2.94 -7.19 13.15
N GLY A 440 -3.30 -7.28 14.42
CA GLY A 440 -2.52 -6.69 15.50
C GLY A 440 -1.21 -7.42 15.71
N TRP A 441 -1.23 -8.75 15.65
CA TRP A 441 -0.01 -9.57 15.68
C TRP A 441 0.98 -9.14 14.59
N GLU A 442 0.53 -8.96 13.34
CA GLU A 442 1.41 -8.47 12.27
C GLU A 442 1.82 -7.02 12.44
N THR A 443 0.96 -6.17 13.00
CA THR A 443 1.27 -4.77 13.27
C THR A 443 2.46 -4.65 14.22
N LEU A 444 2.51 -5.44 15.30
CA LEU A 444 3.65 -5.43 16.21
C LEU A 444 4.96 -5.78 15.49
N ARG A 445 4.96 -6.82 14.63
CA ARG A 445 6.17 -7.20 13.88
C ARG A 445 6.51 -6.20 12.78
N ALA A 446 5.53 -5.52 12.20
CA ALA A 446 5.75 -4.43 11.26
C ALA A 446 6.42 -3.23 11.94
N ILE A 447 6.07 -2.94 13.20
CA ILE A 447 6.76 -1.92 14.01
C ILE A 447 8.23 -2.31 14.23
N GLU A 448 8.48 -3.57 14.65
CA GLU A 448 9.83 -4.10 14.86
C GLU A 448 10.68 -4.07 13.58
N ALA A 449 10.08 -4.37 12.43
CA ALA A 449 10.75 -4.38 11.13
C ALA A 449 10.81 -3.00 10.44
N HIS A 450 10.32 -1.94 11.10
CA HIS A 450 10.19 -0.59 10.53
C HIS A 450 9.45 -0.58 9.17
N ASP A 451 8.39 -1.37 9.06
CA ASP A 451 7.57 -1.52 7.85
C ASP A 451 6.50 -0.44 7.75
N ALA A 452 6.94 0.74 7.31
CA ALA A 452 6.05 1.89 7.13
C ALA A 452 4.89 1.60 6.17
N ALA A 453 5.11 0.82 5.11
CA ALA A 453 4.06 0.52 4.13
C ALA A 453 2.91 -0.27 4.78
N PHE A 454 3.23 -1.27 5.60
CA PHE A 454 2.23 -2.02 6.36
C PHE A 454 1.50 -1.15 7.39
N LEU A 455 2.22 -0.34 8.16
CA LEU A 455 1.62 0.50 9.21
C LEU A 455 0.61 1.51 8.64
N VAL A 456 0.95 2.17 7.53
CA VAL A 456 0.04 3.13 6.90
C VAL A 456 -1.16 2.40 6.29
N ALA A 457 -0.96 1.25 5.63
CA ALA A 457 -2.06 0.43 5.14
C ALA A 457 -3.01 -0.03 6.27
N MET A 458 -2.47 -0.45 7.40
CA MET A 458 -3.25 -0.89 8.55
C MET A 458 -4.06 0.25 9.18
N THR A 459 -3.49 1.44 9.31
CA THR A 459 -4.23 2.61 9.83
C THR A 459 -5.35 3.02 8.87
N LEU A 460 -5.11 3.00 7.55
CA LEU A 460 -6.17 3.23 6.56
C LEU A 460 -7.28 2.18 6.63
N LEU A 461 -6.93 0.89 6.71
CA LEU A 461 -7.92 -0.18 6.84
C LEU A 461 -8.77 0.02 8.11
N SER A 462 -8.12 0.29 9.24
CA SER A 462 -8.81 0.50 10.52
C SER A 462 -9.78 1.68 10.46
N ALA A 463 -9.36 2.78 9.84
CA ALA A 463 -10.21 3.95 9.65
C ALA A 463 -11.37 3.68 8.67
N LEU A 464 -11.13 2.95 7.58
CA LEU A 464 -12.17 2.53 6.65
C LEU A 464 -13.18 1.60 7.32
N ALA A 465 -12.70 0.58 8.05
CA ALA A 465 -13.52 -0.34 8.81
C ALA A 465 -14.39 0.42 9.82
N THR A 466 -13.81 1.37 10.56
CA THR A 466 -14.54 2.23 11.49
C THR A 466 -15.70 2.95 10.82
N ILE A 467 -15.46 3.57 9.65
CA ILE A 467 -16.52 4.25 8.88
C ILE A 467 -17.59 3.25 8.44
N LEU A 468 -17.21 2.08 7.94
CA LEU A 468 -18.15 1.04 7.51
C LEU A 468 -19.02 0.54 8.66
N PHE A 469 -18.43 0.30 9.84
CA PHE A 469 -19.17 -0.12 11.03
C PHE A 469 -20.12 0.96 11.55
N LEU A 470 -19.72 2.23 11.49
CA LEU A 470 -20.61 3.34 11.86
C LEU A 470 -21.82 3.40 10.93
N VAL A 471 -21.60 3.33 9.61
CA VAL A 471 -22.67 3.31 8.62
C VAL A 471 -23.56 2.07 8.79
N ALA A 472 -22.97 0.89 9.02
CA ALA A 472 -23.72 -0.33 9.27
C ALA A 472 -24.61 -0.22 10.51
N SER A 473 -24.13 0.45 11.56
CA SER A 473 -24.88 0.73 12.79
C SER A 473 -26.11 1.62 12.52
N GLU A 474 -25.95 2.68 11.73
CA GLU A 474 -27.06 3.57 11.34
C GLU A 474 -28.10 2.85 10.45
N VAL A 475 -27.63 2.00 9.53
CA VAL A 475 -28.53 1.17 8.71
C VAL A 475 -29.29 0.18 9.59
N ALA A 476 -28.62 -0.49 10.52
CA ALA A 476 -29.26 -1.40 11.47
C ALA A 476 -30.32 -0.69 12.30
N TYR A 477 -30.04 0.53 12.77
CA TYR A 477 -31.01 1.39 13.43
C TYR A 477 -32.25 1.66 12.55
N GLY A 478 -32.05 2.07 11.30
CA GLY A 478 -33.15 2.34 10.36
C GLY A 478 -34.00 1.11 10.02
N MET A 479 -33.41 -0.09 10.07
CA MET A 479 -34.15 -1.36 9.91
C MET A 479 -34.95 -1.74 11.15
N LEU A 480 -34.46 -1.40 12.35
CA LEU A 480 -35.10 -1.72 13.63
C LEU A 480 -36.23 -0.75 14.00
N ASP A 481 -36.19 0.51 13.55
CA ASP A 481 -37.23 1.52 13.80
C ASP A 481 -38.31 1.56 12.68
N PRO A 482 -39.54 1.05 12.92
CA PRO A 482 -40.63 1.12 11.95
C PRO A 482 -41.13 2.54 11.66
N ARG A 483 -40.88 3.53 12.53
CA ARG A 483 -41.34 4.93 12.33
C ARG A 483 -40.57 5.64 11.22
N VAL A 484 -39.30 5.30 11.04
CA VAL A 484 -38.47 5.81 9.93
C VAL A 484 -38.97 5.25 8.58
N ARG A 485 -39.43 3.99 8.56
CA ARG A 485 -40.04 3.38 7.37
C ARG A 485 -41.32 4.11 6.94
N GLU A 486 -42.19 4.48 7.88
CA GLU A 486 -43.45 5.17 7.57
C GLU A 486 -43.24 6.58 7.01
N SER A 487 -42.26 7.33 7.52
CA SER A 487 -41.95 8.68 7.02
C SER A 487 -41.37 8.67 5.60
N GLN A 488 -40.50 7.69 5.27
CA GLN A 488 -40.00 7.51 3.90
C GLN A 488 -41.08 7.05 2.92
N THR A 489 -42.03 6.22 3.39
CA THR A 489 -43.16 5.77 2.57
C THR A 489 -44.13 6.91 2.28
N ARG A 490 -44.34 7.84 3.22
CA ARG A 490 -45.10 9.09 2.99
C ARG A 490 -44.40 10.02 2.00
N ARG A 491 -43.08 10.17 2.07
CA ARG A 491 -42.28 11.01 1.14
C ARG A 491 -42.16 10.46 -0.28
N ARG A 492 -42.36 9.15 -0.48
CA ARG A 492 -42.44 8.53 -1.82
C ARG A 492 -43.85 8.59 -2.44
N ARG A 493 -44.87 8.91 -1.64
CA ARG A 493 -46.28 9.01 -2.06
C ARG A 493 -46.76 10.45 -2.24
N ALA A 494 -46.03 11.41 -1.68
CA ALA A 494 -46.11 12.84 -2.02
C ALA A 494 -45.07 13.13 -3.10
#